data_AF-A0AAW9RHY1-F1
#
_entry.id   AF-A0AAW9RHY1-F1
#
_cell.length_a   1.000
_cell.length_b   1.000
_cell.length_c   1.000
_cell.angle_alpha   90.00
_cell.angle_beta   90.00
_cell.angle_gamma   90.00
#
_symmetry.space_group_name_H-M   'P 1'
#
loop_
_entity.id
_entity.type
_entity.pdbx_description
1 polymer ?
#
loop_
_entity_poly.entity_id
_entity_poly.type
_entity_poly.pdbx_seq_one_letter_code
_entity_poly.pdbx_strand_id
1 'polypeptide(L)' 'MERLALGNPGQHRTLKHGVMEMKVDFGPGYRVYFIRRREVTVILLCGGDKSSQRADILRAYSMARELKPGSGGGRD' A
#
# COMPACT_ATOMS: atom_id res chain seq x y z
N MET A 1 -7.31 19.74 12.52
CA MET A 1 -7.68 18.38 13.00
C MET A 1 -8.97 17.96 12.30
N GLU A 2 -8.95 17.81 10.98
CA GLU A 2 -10.16 17.41 10.26
C GLU A 2 -9.77 16.93 8.87
N ARG A 3 -9.86 15.61 8.64
CA ARG A 3 -10.01 14.92 7.33
C ARG A 3 -9.78 13.41 7.37
N LEU A 4 -9.81 12.77 8.54
CA LEU A 4 -10.00 11.31 8.62
C LEU A 4 -11.48 10.88 8.69
N ALA A 5 -12.40 11.83 8.90
CA ALA A 5 -13.83 11.55 9.12
C ALA A 5 -14.72 11.59 7.85
N LEU A 6 -14.19 11.98 6.69
CA LEU A 6 -15.01 12.28 5.49
C LEU A 6 -14.85 11.27 4.33
N GLY A 7 -14.36 10.06 4.57
CA GLY A 7 -14.33 9.01 3.54
C GLY A 7 -13.48 9.33 2.31
N ASN A 8 -12.62 10.34 2.38
CA ASN A 8 -11.68 10.69 1.33
C ASN A 8 -10.27 10.34 1.83
N PRO A 9 -9.81 9.08 1.65
CA PRO A 9 -8.59 8.54 2.26
C PRO A 9 -7.27 9.24 1.82
N GLY A 10 -7.34 10.42 1.20
CA GLY A 10 -6.23 11.04 0.49
C GLY A 10 -6.20 10.56 -0.95
N GLN A 11 -5.62 11.38 -1.83
CA GLN A 11 -5.35 10.94 -3.19
C GLN A 11 -4.45 9.70 -3.13
N HIS A 12 -4.95 8.60 -3.68
CA HIS A 12 -4.19 7.38 -3.88
C HIS A 12 -4.03 7.10 -5.36
N ARG A 13 -2.97 6.39 -5.72
CA ARG A 13 -2.74 5.92 -7.07
C ARG A 13 -2.40 4.43 -7.08
N THR A 14 -2.85 3.76 -8.12
CA THR A 14 -2.51 2.36 -8.37
C THR A 14 -1.13 2.29 -9.04
N LEU A 15 -0.26 1.48 -8.48
CA LEU A 15 1.06 1.14 -8.95
C LEU A 15 1.08 -0.28 -9.55
N LYS A 16 2.26 -0.79 -9.88
CA LYS A 16 2.38 -2.16 -10.42
C LYS A 16 2.03 -3.21 -9.35
N HIS A 17 1.73 -4.42 -9.80
CA HIS A 17 1.46 -5.59 -8.96
C HIS A 17 0.27 -5.43 -8.00
N GLY A 18 -0.64 -4.48 -8.27
CA GLY A 18 -1.81 -4.21 -7.43
C GLY A 18 -1.52 -3.38 -6.18
N VAL A 19 -0.28 -2.87 -6.04
CA VAL A 19 0.08 -1.95 -4.94
C VAL A 19 -0.59 -0.61 -5.16
N MET A 20 -1.13 -0.04 -4.09
CA MET A 20 -1.70 1.30 -4.04
C MET A 20 -0.82 2.15 -3.14
N GLU A 21 -0.50 3.37 -3.58
CA GLU A 21 0.20 4.36 -2.78
C GLU A 21 -0.77 5.48 -2.42
N MET A 22 -0.84 5.82 -1.14
CA MET A 22 -1.68 6.88 -0.61
C MET A 22 -0.84 7.89 0.15
N LYS A 23 -1.00 9.16 -0.21
CA LYS A 23 -0.36 10.26 0.51
C LYS A 23 -1.21 10.60 1.73
N VAL A 24 -0.56 10.61 2.89
CA VAL A 24 -1.15 11.08 4.14
C VAL A 24 -0.65 12.51 4.35
N ASP A 25 -1.58 13.47 4.30
CA ASP A 25 -1.31 14.89 4.51
C ASP A 25 -1.13 15.20 6.01
N PHE A 26 -0.12 14.57 6.61
CA PHE A 26 0.30 14.77 7.99
C PHE A 26 1.84 14.77 8.08
N GLY A 27 2.40 15.73 8.83
CA GLY A 27 3.85 15.88 8.99
C GLY A 27 4.57 16.10 7.65
N PRO A 28 5.70 15.42 7.36
CA PRO A 28 6.50 15.60 6.14
C PRO A 28 5.82 15.09 4.86
N GLY A 29 4.58 14.59 4.94
CA GLY A 29 3.86 13.98 3.82
C GLY A 29 4.18 12.50 3.68
N TYR A 30 3.70 11.72 4.66
CA TYR A 30 3.90 10.28 4.68
C TYR A 30 3.17 9.57 3.53
N ARG A 31 3.64 8.37 3.21
CA ARG A 31 3.05 7.46 2.25
C ARG A 31 2.80 6.11 2.86
N VAL A 32 1.62 5.60 2.53
CA VAL A 32 1.19 4.25 2.86
C VAL A 32 1.10 3.46 1.58
N TYR A 33 1.70 2.28 1.59
CA TYR A 33 1.63 1.32 0.49
C TYR A 33 0.79 0.13 0.94
N PHE A 34 -0.25 -0.20 0.19
CA PHE A 34 -1.19 -1.25 0.54
C PHE A 34 -1.71 -1.98 -0.68
N ILE A 35 -2.34 -3.14 -0.48
CA ILE A 35 -3.13 -3.84 -1.50
C ILE A 35 -4.54 -4.06 -0.97
N ARG A 36 -5.53 -4.12 -1.87
CA ARG A 36 -6.91 -4.46 -1.52
C ARG A 36 -7.24 -5.86 -2.00
N ARG A 37 -7.65 -6.73 -1.08
CA ARG A 37 -8.06 -8.13 -1.34
C ARG A 37 -9.49 -8.31 -0.88
N ARG A 38 -10.42 -8.35 -1.82
CA ARG A 38 -11.86 -8.34 -1.52
C ARG A 38 -12.17 -7.16 -0.59
N GLU A 39 -12.65 -7.42 0.62
CA GLU A 39 -12.99 -6.42 1.62
C GLU A 39 -11.84 -6.08 2.59
N VAL A 40 -10.70 -6.76 2.47
CA VAL A 40 -9.54 -6.59 3.36
C VAL A 40 -8.51 -5.68 2.72
N THR A 41 -8.09 -4.64 3.44
CA THR A 41 -6.92 -3.82 3.11
C THR A 41 -5.70 -4.37 3.83
N VAL A 42 -4.68 -4.76 3.07
CA VAL A 42 -3.39 -5.23 3.62
C VAL A 42 -2.37 -4.12 3.47
N ILE A 43 -1.91 -3.59 4.60
CA ILE A 43 -0.85 -2.60 4.65
C ILE A 43 0.49 -3.31 4.42
N LEU A 44 1.23 -2.89 3.39
CA LEU A 44 2.57 -3.39 3.09
C LEU A 44 3.62 -2.57 3.83
N LEU A 45 3.50 -1.24 3.78
CA LEU A 45 4.44 -0.30 4.40
C LEU A 45 3.69 0.95 4.87
N CYS A 46 3.99 1.39 6.10
CA CYS A 46 3.52 2.65 6.67
C CYS A 46 4.72 3.53 7.03
N GLY A 47 4.82 4.73 6.45
CA GLY A 47 5.74 5.76 6.96
C GLY A 47 6.93 6.12 6.07
N GLY A 48 6.84 5.89 4.76
CA GLY A 48 7.79 6.50 3.81
C GLY A 48 7.48 7.97 3.58
N ASP A 49 8.46 8.79 3.23
CA ASP A 49 8.24 10.18 2.83
C ASP A 49 8.66 10.41 1.36
N LYS A 50 8.84 11.68 0.94
CA LYS A 50 9.28 11.98 -0.43
C LYS A 50 10.65 11.40 -0.77
N SER A 51 11.58 11.39 0.17
CA SER A 51 12.96 10.96 -0.02
C SER A 51 13.08 9.44 -0.21
N SER A 52 12.27 8.66 0.49
CA SER A 52 12.33 7.19 0.46
C SER A 52 11.42 6.53 -0.59
N GLN A 53 10.59 7.31 -1.30
CA GLN A 53 9.53 6.83 -2.19
C GLN A 53 9.92 5.67 -3.09
N ARG A 54 11.04 5.82 -3.80
CA ARG A 54 11.45 4.87 -4.82
C ARG A 54 11.84 3.54 -4.19
N ALA A 55 12.53 3.57 -3.06
CA ALA A 55 12.90 2.38 -2.31
C ALA A 55 11.66 1.69 -1.72
N ASP A 56 10.72 2.47 -1.18
CA ASP A 56 9.50 1.94 -0.59
C ASP A 56 8.57 1.31 -1.63
N ILE A 57 8.46 1.89 -2.82
CA ILE A 57 7.73 1.29 -3.95
C ILE A 57 8.31 -0.08 -4.31
N LEU A 58 9.63 -0.20 -4.42
CA LEU A 58 10.28 -1.47 -4.77
C LEU A 58 10.08 -2.52 -3.66
N ARG A 59 10.18 -2.12 -2.40
CA ARG A 59 9.91 -3.00 -1.26
C ARG A 59 8.45 -3.45 -1.23
N ALA A 60 7.51 -2.53 -1.44
CA ALA A 60 6.09 -2.86 -1.54
C ALA A 60 5.81 -3.84 -2.69
N TYR A 61 6.49 -3.72 -3.84
CA TYR A 61 6.39 -4.71 -4.91
C TYR A 61 6.89 -6.09 -4.51
N SER A 62 7.99 -6.20 -3.76
CA SER A 62 8.45 -7.50 -3.23
C SER A 62 7.39 -8.13 -2.33
N MET A 63 6.91 -7.36 -1.35
CA MET A 63 5.91 -7.82 -0.39
C MET A 63 4.60 -8.22 -1.09
N ALA A 64 4.15 -7.45 -2.10
CA ALA A 64 2.95 -7.77 -2.86
C ALA A 64 3.09 -9.09 -3.65
N ARG A 65 4.29 -9.42 -4.15
CA ARG A 65 4.56 -10.68 -4.84
C ARG A 65 4.55 -11.85 -3.86
N GLU A 66 5.11 -11.69 -2.67
CA GLU A 66 5.10 -12.71 -1.61
C GLU A 66 3.70 -12.97 -1.07
N LEU A 67 2.86 -11.93 -1.04
CA LEU A 67 1.48 -12.07 -0.60
C LEU A 67 0.63 -12.82 -1.61
N LYS A 68 0.97 -12.82 -2.92
CA LYS A 68 0.22 -13.66 -3.89
C LYS A 68 0.21 -15.06 -3.30
N PRO A 69 -0.98 -15.70 -3.16
CA PRO A 69 -1.01 -17.05 -2.65
C PRO A 69 0.01 -17.82 -3.49
N GLY A 70 0.99 -18.42 -2.82
CA GLY A 70 1.79 -19.43 -3.49
C GLY A 70 0.79 -20.33 -4.19
N SER A 71 1.10 -20.73 -5.41
CA SER A 71 0.53 -21.95 -5.97
C SER A 71 0.83 -23.07 -4.96
N GLY A 72 0.03 -23.16 -3.90
CA GLY A 72 -0.07 -24.31 -3.04
C GLY A 72 -0.52 -25.41 -3.96
N GLY A 73 0.38 -26.38 -4.15
CA GLY A 73 0.15 -27.52 -5.01
C GLY A 73 -1.17 -28.21 -4.70
N GLY A 74 -1.65 -28.95 -5.70
CA GLY A 74 -2.85 -29.75 -5.59
C GLY A 74 -2.80 -30.81 -4.49
N ARG A 75 -3.96 -31.48 -4.38
CA ARG A 75 -4.52 -32.33 -3.31
C ARG A 75 -5.55 -31.53 -2.51
N ASP A 76 -6.86 -31.69 -2.69
CA ASP A 76 -7.68 -32.83 -3.16
C ASP A 76 -8.92 -32.37 -3.93
#